data_AF-A0A183HSC6-F1
#
_entry.id   AF-A0A183HSC6-F1
#
_cell.length_a   1.000
_cell.length_b   1.000
_cell.length_c   1.000
_cell.angle_alpha   90.00
_cell.angle_beta   90.00
_cell.angle_gamma   90.00
#
_symmetry.space_group_name_H-M   'P 1'
#
loop_
_entity.id
_entity.type
_entity.pdbx_description
1 polymer ?
#
loop_
_entity_poly.entity_id
_entity_poly.type
_entity_poly.pdbx_seq_one_letter_code
_entity_poly.pdbx_strand_id
1 'polypeptide(L)'
;MLQGVKTTIQHMIEGGIVVWVLTGDKLETGQSIGYSCGLLDPCTPVLTISEKNPEATAEKINTYIDNCEGKDFKISLIVSGESLGHALKKQNSMQFLHLASLSSTVICCRCSPVQKAAVVNLLKKWSDGTVLAVGDGANDVAMIQVKV
;
A
#
# COMPACT_ATOMS: atom_id res chain seq x y z
N MET A 1 5.70 -19.73 -2.07
CA MET A 1 6.48 -18.56 -1.60
C MET A 1 7.95 -18.95 -1.62
N LEU A 2 8.85 -18.05 -2.04
CA LEU A 2 10.29 -18.32 -2.00
C LEU A 2 10.75 -18.51 -0.55
N GLN A 3 11.78 -19.33 -0.34
CA GLN A 3 12.34 -19.53 1.00
C GLN A 3 12.91 -18.21 1.56
N GLY A 4 12.71 -17.97 2.85
CA GLY A 4 13.24 -16.79 3.56
C GLY A 4 12.40 -15.50 3.44
N VAL A 5 11.40 -15.44 2.56
CA VAL A 5 10.59 -14.21 2.35
C VAL A 5 10.00 -13.67 3.65
N LYS A 6 9.37 -14.53 4.45
CA LYS A 6 8.75 -14.13 5.72
C LYS A 6 9.76 -13.52 6.69
N THR A 7 10.88 -14.22 6.91
CA THR A 7 11.94 -13.76 7.83
C THR A 7 12.56 -12.44 7.36
N THR A 8 12.79 -12.29 6.06
CA THR A 8 13.32 -11.04 5.50
C THR A 8 12.35 -9.87 5.71
N ILE A 9 11.06 -10.07 5.44
CA ILE A 9 10.04 -9.03 5.65
C ILE A 9 9.96 -8.65 7.13
N GLN A 10 10.01 -9.62 8.04
CA GLN A 10 10.00 -9.36 9.48
C GLN A 10 11.19 -8.50 9.91
N HIS A 11 12.41 -8.85 9.50
CA HIS A 11 13.59 -8.03 9.81
C HIS A 11 13.52 -6.63 9.20
N MET A 12 12.93 -6.46 8.02
CA MET A 12 12.71 -5.14 7.42
C MET A 12 11.77 -4.30 8.29
N ILE A 13 10.64 -4.87 8.69
CA ILE A 13 9.64 -4.19 9.54
C ILE A 13 10.22 -3.85 10.92
N GLU A 14 10.94 -4.79 11.55
CA GLU A 14 11.64 -4.58 12.83
C GLU A 14 12.72 -3.50 12.71
N GLY A 15 13.38 -3.42 11.55
CA GLY A 15 14.33 -2.36 11.20
C GLY A 15 13.69 -1.00 10.88
N GLY A 16 12.37 -0.86 11.03
CA GLY A 16 11.64 0.38 10.77
C GLY A 16 11.34 0.67 9.30
N ILE A 17 11.52 -0.31 8.40
CA ILE A 17 11.20 -0.16 6.98
C ILE A 17 9.70 -0.42 6.78
N VAL A 18 9.00 0.56 6.22
CA VAL A 18 7.59 0.43 5.85
C VAL A 18 7.49 -0.32 4.52
N VAL A 19 6.80 -1.45 4.52
CA VAL A 19 6.68 -2.33 3.35
C VAL A 19 5.35 -2.11 2.64
N TRP A 20 5.43 -1.83 1.34
CA TRP A 20 4.28 -1.71 0.44
C TRP A 20 4.30 -2.85 -0.58
N VAL A 21 3.16 -3.49 -0.82
CA VAL A 21 3.02 -4.53 -1.84
C VAL A 21 2.08 -4.06 -2.94
N LEU A 22 2.55 -4.06 -4.18
CA LEU A 22 1.78 -3.66 -5.37
C LEU A 22 1.64 -4.86 -6.31
N THR A 23 0.47 -5.52 -6.32
CA THR A 23 0.22 -6.72 -7.12
C THR A 23 -0.89 -6.50 -8.16
N GLY A 24 -0.80 -7.27 -9.26
CA GLY A 24 -1.88 -7.39 -10.25
C GLY A 24 -2.99 -8.36 -9.82
N ASP A 25 -2.82 -9.09 -8.72
CA ASP A 25 -3.76 -10.09 -8.23
C ASP A 25 -5.05 -9.49 -7.65
N LYS A 26 -6.05 -10.35 -7.42
CA LYS A 26 -7.29 -9.99 -6.73
C LYS A 26 -7.04 -9.69 -5.25
N LEU A 27 -7.99 -8.97 -4.63
CA LEU A 27 -7.91 -8.56 -3.22
C LEU A 27 -7.72 -9.75 -2.29
N GLU A 28 -8.49 -10.81 -2.49
CA GLU A 28 -8.49 -12.00 -1.64
C GLU A 28 -7.14 -12.72 -1.70
N THR A 29 -6.54 -12.79 -2.90
CA THR A 29 -5.22 -13.36 -3.11
C THR A 29 -4.14 -12.50 -2.46
N GLY A 30 -4.18 -11.18 -2.64
CA GLY A 30 -3.24 -10.25 -2.03
C GLY A 30 -3.27 -10.33 -0.50
N GLN A 31 -4.46 -10.39 0.09
CA GLN A 31 -4.64 -10.57 1.53
C GLN A 31 -4.11 -11.92 2.01
N SER A 32 -4.42 -13.01 1.30
CA SER A 32 -3.95 -14.36 1.64
C SER A 32 -2.42 -14.45 1.61
N ILE A 33 -1.79 -13.82 0.62
CA ILE A 33 -0.33 -13.72 0.53
C ILE A 33 0.21 -12.89 1.69
N GLY A 34 -0.41 -11.75 2.00
CA GLY A 34 -0.02 -10.88 3.12
C GLY A 34 0.05 -11.62 4.45
N TYR A 35 -0.96 -12.44 4.78
CA TYR A 35 -0.91 -13.30 5.97
C TYR A 35 0.16 -14.40 5.88
N SER A 36 0.28 -15.04 4.70
CA SER A 36 1.23 -16.13 4.50
C SER A 36 2.69 -15.68 4.68
N CYS A 37 3.03 -14.44 4.29
CA CYS A 37 4.39 -13.90 4.43
C CYS A 37 4.62 -13.13 5.73
N GLY A 38 3.64 -13.05 6.63
CA GLY A 38 3.75 -12.30 7.88
C GLY A 38 3.76 -10.77 7.70
N LEU A 39 3.32 -10.29 6.54
CA LEU A 39 3.16 -8.86 6.26
C LEU A 39 1.86 -8.31 6.89
N LEU A 40 0.83 -9.15 6.95
CA LEU A 40 -0.38 -8.89 7.72
C LEU A 40 -0.32 -9.67 9.03
N ASP A 41 -0.50 -8.95 10.13
CA ASP A 41 -0.64 -9.54 11.46
C ASP A 41 -2.14 -9.82 11.73
N PRO A 42 -2.54 -11.06 12.08
CA PRO A 42 -3.92 -11.40 12.44
C PRO A 42 -4.51 -10.57 13.59
N CYS A 43 -3.67 -9.99 14.46
CA CYS A 43 -4.07 -9.12 15.56
C CYS A 43 -4.19 -7.65 15.15
N THR A 44 -3.75 -7.27 13.95
CA THR A 44 -3.83 -5.90 13.43
C THR A 44 -5.11 -5.72 12.61
N PRO A 45 -5.95 -4.70 12.89
CA PRO A 45 -7.13 -4.42 12.08
C PRO A 45 -6.78 -4.16 10.61
N VAL A 46 -7.50 -4.83 9.71
CA VAL A 46 -7.35 -4.65 8.25
C VAL A 46 -8.46 -3.76 7.72
N LEU A 47 -8.09 -2.62 7.16
CA LEU A 47 -9.00 -1.70 6.47
C LEU A 47 -8.93 -1.93 4.96
N THR A 48 -10.09 -1.98 4.31
CA THR A 48 -10.18 -2.28 2.86
C THR A 48 -10.88 -1.16 2.11
N ILE A 49 -10.22 -0.60 1.10
CA ILE A 49 -10.77 0.41 0.19
C ILE A 49 -10.95 -0.22 -1.19
N SER A 50 -12.21 -0.44 -1.58
CA SER A 50 -12.57 -1.08 -2.85
C SER A 50 -13.74 -0.38 -3.55
N GLU A 51 -13.86 0.93 -3.34
CA GLU A 51 -14.91 1.75 -3.93
C GLU A 51 -14.66 2.02 -5.42
N LYS A 52 -15.75 2.02 -6.19
CA LYS A 52 -15.73 2.24 -7.65
C LYS A 52 -15.72 3.73 -8.02
N ASN A 53 -16.31 4.55 -7.15
CA ASN A 53 -16.51 5.97 -7.41
C ASN A 53 -15.48 6.81 -6.65
N PRO A 54 -15.04 7.94 -7.21
CA PRO A 54 -14.06 8.80 -6.57
C PRO A 54 -14.57 9.41 -5.26
N GLU A 55 -15.85 9.79 -5.20
CA GLU A 55 -16.47 10.38 -4.00
C GLU A 55 -16.51 9.36 -2.86
N ALA A 56 -16.99 8.14 -3.14
CA ALA A 56 -17.03 7.06 -2.17
C ALA A 56 -15.62 6.67 -1.68
N THR A 57 -14.64 6.67 -2.59
CA THR A 57 -13.22 6.43 -2.22
C THR A 57 -12.72 7.48 -1.24
N ALA A 58 -12.98 8.77 -1.53
CA ALA A 58 -12.55 9.87 -0.69
C ALA A 58 -13.24 9.86 0.69
N GLU A 59 -14.54 9.64 0.72
CA GLU A 59 -15.32 9.53 1.96
C GLU A 59 -14.82 8.39 2.85
N LYS A 60 -14.50 7.24 2.24
CA LYS A 60 -13.98 6.08 2.97
C LYS A 60 -12.57 6.32 3.51
N ILE A 61 -11.71 7.02 2.77
CA ILE A 61 -10.38 7.43 3.25
C ILE A 61 -10.53 8.34 4.47
N ASN A 62 -11.36 9.38 4.39
CA ASN A 62 -11.56 10.32 5.49
C ASN A 62 -12.17 9.63 6.72
N THR A 63 -13.19 8.80 6.51
CA THR A 63 -13.78 7.99 7.58
C THR A 63 -12.72 7.13 8.29
N TYR A 64 -11.77 6.54 7.56
CA TYR A 64 -10.70 5.76 8.16
C TYR A 64 -9.65 6.60 8.88
N ILE A 65 -9.34 7.81 8.38
CA ILE A 65 -8.47 8.75 9.08
C ILE A 65 -9.09 9.12 10.42
N ASP A 66 -10.33 9.59 10.43
CA ASP A 66 -11.04 10.01 11.66
C ASP A 66 -11.14 8.86 12.67
N ASN A 67 -11.29 7.63 12.18
CA ASN A 67 -11.35 6.44 13.02
C ASN A 67 -10.00 5.96 13.55
N CYS A 68 -8.87 6.41 12.99
CA CYS A 68 -7.53 6.03 13.42
C CYS A 68 -6.80 7.17 14.13
N GLU A 69 -7.21 8.41 13.91
CA GLU A 69 -6.60 9.59 14.51
C GLU A 69 -6.76 9.54 16.05
N GLY A 70 -5.64 9.76 16.75
CA GLY A 70 -5.60 9.73 18.22
C GLY A 70 -5.63 8.33 18.85
N LYS A 71 -5.53 7.25 18.06
CA LYS A 71 -5.46 5.89 18.58
C LYS A 71 -4.04 5.32 18.51
N ASP A 72 -3.66 4.61 19.57
CA ASP A 72 -2.32 4.07 19.74
C ASP A 72 -2.19 2.62 19.21
N PHE A 73 -2.86 2.33 18.07
CA PHE A 73 -2.75 1.04 17.40
C PHE A 73 -2.42 1.22 15.92
N LYS A 74 -1.66 0.27 15.38
CA LYS A 74 -1.37 0.20 13.96
C LYS A 74 -2.51 -0.50 13.22
N ILE A 75 -2.73 -0.10 11.97
CA ILE A 75 -3.65 -0.78 11.04
C ILE A 75 -2.88 -1.39 9.87
N SER A 76 -3.53 -2.25 9.10
CA SER A 76 -3.09 -2.70 7.78
C SER A 76 -4.09 -2.22 6.73
N LEU A 77 -3.59 -1.70 5.61
CA LEU A 77 -4.44 -1.15 4.55
C LEU A 77 -4.39 -2.01 3.30
N ILE A 78 -5.56 -2.36 2.76
CA ILE A 78 -5.70 -3.03 1.47
C ILE A 78 -6.51 -2.14 0.52
N VAL A 79 -5.99 -1.90 -0.68
CA VAL A 79 -6.58 -0.99 -1.66
C VAL A 79 -6.76 -1.68 -3.00
N SER A 80 -7.95 -1.57 -3.59
CA SER A 80 -8.20 -2.05 -4.95
C SER A 80 -7.57 -1.11 -5.99
N GLY A 81 -7.20 -1.63 -7.16
CA GLY A 81 -6.60 -0.84 -8.23
C GLY A 81 -7.52 0.28 -8.74
N GLU A 82 -8.83 0.05 -8.75
CA GLU A 82 -9.81 1.08 -9.14
C GLU A 82 -9.82 2.24 -8.13
N SER A 83 -9.96 1.92 -6.84
CA SER A 83 -9.91 2.93 -5.76
C SER A 83 -8.55 3.61 -5.67
N LEU A 84 -7.45 2.88 -5.91
CA LEU A 84 -6.11 3.44 -5.96
C LEU A 84 -6.01 4.50 -7.07
N GLY A 85 -6.62 4.25 -8.23
CA GLY A 85 -6.69 5.24 -9.31
C GLY A 85 -7.36 6.54 -8.89
N HIS A 86 -8.38 6.48 -8.03
CA HIS A 86 -9.03 7.67 -7.48
C HIS A 86 -8.25 8.31 -6.32
N ALA A 87 -7.61 7.49 -5.48
CA ALA A 87 -6.82 7.94 -4.34
C ALA A 87 -5.53 8.67 -4.77
N LEU A 88 -4.93 8.26 -5.90
CA LEU A 88 -3.72 8.90 -6.45
C LEU A 88 -3.99 10.23 -7.15
N LYS A 89 -5.25 10.65 -7.32
CA LYS A 89 -5.57 11.98 -7.87
C LYS A 89 -5.15 13.07 -6.90
N LYS A 90 -4.73 14.23 -7.43
CA LYS A 90 -4.18 15.36 -6.67
C LYS A 90 -5.05 15.79 -5.46
N GLN A 91 -6.38 15.67 -5.58
CA GLN A 91 -7.35 16.05 -4.53
C GLN A 91 -7.33 15.12 -3.30
N ASN A 92 -7.00 13.83 -3.49
CA ASN A 92 -7.09 12.79 -2.45
C ASN A 92 -5.72 12.24 -2.04
N SER A 93 -4.68 12.52 -2.83
CA SER A 93 -3.35 11.92 -2.65
C SER A 93 -2.73 12.19 -1.27
N MET A 94 -2.96 13.36 -0.68
CA MET A 94 -2.43 13.71 0.63
C MET A 94 -3.14 12.94 1.76
N GLN A 95 -4.47 12.85 1.69
CA GLN A 95 -5.27 12.08 2.66
C GLN A 95 -4.93 10.58 2.57
N PHE A 96 -4.77 10.08 1.34
CA PHE A 96 -4.33 8.70 1.13
C PHE A 96 -2.96 8.42 1.73
N LEU A 97 -1.98 9.30 1.51
CA LEU A 97 -0.65 9.20 2.13
C LEU A 97 -0.70 9.29 3.64
N HIS A 98 -1.54 10.16 4.19
CA HIS A 98 -1.73 10.27 5.63
C HIS A 98 -2.29 8.97 6.23
N LEU A 99 -3.36 8.42 5.66
CA LEU A 99 -3.90 7.12 6.08
C LEU A 99 -2.86 5.99 5.94
N ALA A 100 -2.09 6.00 4.86
CA ALA A 100 -1.02 5.04 4.65
C ALA A 100 0.12 5.18 5.68
N SER A 101 0.40 6.39 6.16
CA SER A 101 1.39 6.64 7.22
C SER A 101 0.97 6.12 8.60
N LEU A 102 -0.34 6.02 8.83
CA LEU A 102 -0.91 5.36 10.02
C LEU A 102 -0.91 3.83 9.91
N SER A 103 -0.63 3.31 8.70
CA SER A 103 -0.65 1.88 8.42
C SER A 103 0.73 1.27 8.59
N SER A 104 0.79 0.11 9.26
CA SER A 104 1.99 -0.73 9.34
C SER A 104 2.38 -1.32 7.99
N THR A 105 1.36 -1.66 7.20
CA THR A 105 1.48 -2.35 5.90
C THR A 105 0.45 -1.76 4.95
N VAL A 106 0.82 -1.60 3.68
CA VAL A 106 -0.11 -1.27 2.59
C VAL A 106 -0.01 -2.31 1.47
N ILE A 107 -1.14 -2.88 1.07
CA ILE A 107 -1.25 -3.80 -0.06
C ILE A 107 -2.19 -3.20 -1.10
N CYS A 108 -1.69 -2.93 -2.30
CA CYS A 108 -2.51 -2.53 -3.42
C CYS A 108 -2.67 -3.71 -4.40
N CYS A 109 -3.92 -4.04 -4.71
CA CYS A 109 -4.29 -5.18 -5.55
C CYS A 109 -4.82 -4.71 -6.92
N ARG A 110 -4.75 -5.55 -7.95
CA ARG A 110 -5.11 -5.22 -9.35
C ARG A 110 -4.48 -3.93 -9.87
N CYS A 111 -3.24 -3.64 -9.48
CA CYS A 111 -2.52 -2.45 -9.93
C CYS A 111 -2.04 -2.62 -11.37
N SER A 112 -2.33 -1.64 -12.23
CA SER A 112 -1.70 -1.56 -13.55
C SER A 112 -0.23 -1.10 -13.44
N PRO A 113 0.62 -1.38 -14.44
CA PRO A 113 2.02 -0.91 -14.45
C PRO A 113 2.15 0.60 -14.21
N VAL A 114 1.24 1.39 -14.80
CA VAL A 114 1.19 2.86 -14.63
C VAL A 114 0.84 3.24 -13.20
N GLN A 115 -0.11 2.53 -12.57
CA GLN A 115 -0.47 2.79 -11.18
C GLN A 115 0.68 2.47 -10.23
N LYS A 116 1.40 1.37 -10.45
CA LYS A 116 2.58 1.03 -9.64
C LYS A 116 3.64 2.14 -9.68
N ALA A 117 3.95 2.63 -10.88
CA ALA A 117 4.86 3.74 -11.07
C ALA A 117 4.35 5.04 -10.43
N ALA A 118 3.04 5.31 -10.49
CA ALA A 118 2.44 6.48 -9.86
C ALA A 118 2.54 6.43 -8.32
N VAL A 119 2.35 5.26 -7.70
CA VAL A 119 2.55 5.08 -6.25
C VAL A 119 3.99 5.40 -5.86
N VAL A 120 4.97 4.82 -6.56
CA VAL A 120 6.40 5.06 -6.25
C VAL A 120 6.77 6.54 -6.42
N ASN A 121 6.29 7.18 -7.49
CA ASN A 121 6.48 8.62 -7.70
C ASN A 121 5.87 9.46 -6.56
N LEU A 122 4.68 9.09 -6.10
CA LEU A 122 4.00 9.79 -5.03
C LEU A 122 4.78 9.65 -3.71
N LEU A 123 5.21 8.44 -3.36
CA LEU A 123 6.00 8.18 -2.16
C LEU A 123 7.35 8.90 -2.19
N LYS A 124 8.05 8.94 -3.33
CA LYS A 124 9.31 9.67 -3.49
C LYS A 124 9.17 11.19 -3.28
N LYS A 125 8.01 11.76 -3.61
CA LYS A 125 7.73 13.19 -3.43
C LYS A 125 7.29 13.53 -2.01
N TRP A 126 6.70 12.57 -1.31
CA TRP A 126 6.14 12.77 0.03
C TRP A 126 7.14 12.44 1.13
N SER A 127 7.98 11.42 0.94
CA SER A 127 8.99 11.01 1.90
C SER A 127 10.33 11.66 1.59
N ASP A 128 10.97 12.27 2.59
CA ASP A 128 12.38 12.66 2.54
C ASP A 128 13.34 11.45 2.60
N GLY A 129 12.79 10.24 2.77
CA GLY A 129 13.52 8.98 2.84
C GLY A 129 13.80 8.34 1.49
N THR A 130 14.54 7.23 1.51
CA THR A 130 14.81 6.44 0.30
C THR A 130 13.66 5.46 0.03
N VAL A 131 13.04 5.57 -1.15
CA VAL A 131 12.04 4.61 -1.63
C VAL A 131 12.72 3.56 -2.51
N LEU A 132 12.66 2.30 -2.08
CA LEU A 132 13.13 1.14 -2.85
C LEU A 132 11.94 0.44 -3.53
N ALA A 133 12.04 0.22 -4.84
CA ALA A 133 11.07 -0.54 -5.61
C ALA A 133 11.69 -1.85 -6.10
N VAL A 134 11.07 -2.98 -5.79
CA VAL A 134 11.50 -4.33 -6.18
C VAL A 134 10.39 -4.99 -7.00
N GLY A 135 10.74 -5.57 -8.15
CA GLY A 135 9.82 -6.30 -9.01
C GLY A 135 10.59 -7.22 -9.96
N ASP A 136 9.98 -8.33 -10.36
CA ASP A 136 10.62 -9.40 -11.14
C ASP A 136 10.17 -9.45 -12.61
N GLY A 137 9.27 -8.55 -13.05
CA GLY A 137 8.67 -8.60 -14.39
C GLY A 137 8.71 -7.28 -15.20
N ALA A 138 8.40 -7.40 -16.49
CA ALA A 138 8.27 -6.26 -17.42
C ALA A 138 7.21 -5.23 -16.97
N ASN A 139 6.23 -5.67 -16.17
CA ASN A 139 5.18 -4.83 -15.58
C ASN A 139 5.70 -3.89 -14.48
N ASP A 140 6.92 -4.11 -13.98
CA ASP A 140 7.55 -3.31 -12.92
C ASP A 140 8.64 -2.39 -13.47
N VAL A 141 8.95 -2.44 -14.77
CA VAL A 141 9.96 -1.59 -15.42
C VAL A 141 9.63 -0.11 -15.24
N ALA A 142 8.37 0.28 -15.41
CA ALA A 142 7.92 1.66 -15.20
C ALA A 142 8.03 2.09 -13.72
N MET A 143 7.88 1.15 -12.78
CA MET A 143 8.02 1.38 -11.34
C MET A 143 9.50 1.54 -10.94
N ILE A 144 10.40 0.78 -11.56
CA ILE A 144 11.85 0.79 -11.30
C ILE A 144 12.53 1.99 -11.98
N GLN A 145 12.11 2.35 -13.19
CA GLN A 145 12.71 3.44 -13.98
C GLN A 145 12.23 4.84 -13.59
N VAL A 146 11.52 4.99 -12.47
CA VAL A 146 11.14 6.31 -11.96
C VAL A 146 12.42 7.10 -11.66
N LYS A 147 12.80 7.96 -12.61
CA LYS A 147 14.00 8.78 -12.56
C LYS A 147 13.91 9.82 -11.45
N VAL A 148 15.07 10.08 -10.85
CA VAL A 148 15.35 11.17 -9.91
C VAL A 148 15.14 12.51 -10.59
#